data_AF-A0A498DDE5-F1
#
_entry.id   AF-A0A498DDE5-F1
#
_cell.length_a   1.000
_cell.length_b   1.000
_cell.length_c   1.000
_cell.angle_alpha   90.00
_cell.angle_beta   90.00
_cell.angle_gamma   90.00
#
_symmetry.space_group_name_H-M   'P 1'
#
loop_
_entity.id
_entity.type
_entity.pdbx_description
1 polymer ?
#
loop_
_entity_poly.entity_id
_entity_poly.type
_entity_poly.pdbx_seq_one_letter_code
_entity_poly.pdbx_strand_id
1 'polypeptide(L)' 'MIKEEENVIAYNWSEASEEKGIPERYEKALKKEGWEIEWREGSATMYNKDGTKVVLICSTDYLSINLTE' A
#
# COMPACT_ATOMS: atom_id res chain seq x y z
N MET A 1 -0.23 -8.19 16.41
CA MET A 1 0.62 -8.69 15.31
C MET A 1 -0.31 -9.49 14.40
N ILE A 2 -0.65 -8.94 13.23
CA ILE A 2 -1.51 -9.64 12.27
C ILE A 2 -0.56 -10.40 11.34
N LYS A 3 -0.57 -11.72 11.52
CA LYS A 3 -0.07 -12.81 10.67
C LYS A 3 0.95 -12.43 9.57
N GLU A 4 2.20 -12.87 9.76
CA GLU A 4 3.20 -12.95 8.69
C GLU A 4 2.90 -14.20 7.85
N GLU A 5 2.28 -14.04 6.68
CA GLU A 5 2.53 -14.94 5.55
C GLU A 5 3.72 -14.33 4.78
N GLU A 6 4.59 -15.14 4.18
CA GLU A 6 5.97 -14.77 3.76
C GLU A 6 6.10 -13.48 2.91
N ASN A 7 5.01 -12.95 2.36
CA ASN A 7 4.95 -11.77 1.52
C ASN A 7 4.05 -10.62 2.03
N VAL A 8 3.51 -10.72 3.26
CA VAL A 8 2.54 -9.74 3.80
C VAL A 8 3.00 -9.14 5.11
N ILE A 9 3.05 -7.81 5.15
CA ILE A 9 3.32 -7.04 6.37
C ILE A 9 2.11 -6.15 6.67
N ALA A 10 1.55 -6.26 7.87
CA ALA A 10 0.35 -5.53 8.29
C ALA A 10 0.59 -4.66 9.53
N TYR A 11 -0.02 -3.47 9.53
CA TYR A 11 0.09 -2.46 10.57
C TYR A 11 -1.29 -1.98 11.01
N ASN A 12 -1.42 -1.68 12.31
CA ASN A 12 -2.50 -0.81 12.77
C ASN A 12 -2.16 0.61 12.35
N TRP A 13 -3.02 1.23 11.54
CA TRP A 13 -2.73 2.49 10.86
C TRP A 13 -3.94 3.43 10.88
N SER A 14 -3.99 4.33 11.85
CA SER A 14 -5.14 5.22 12.08
C SER A 14 -5.30 6.35 11.07
N GLU A 15 -4.33 6.54 10.18
CA GLU A 15 -4.41 7.56 9.14
C GLU A 15 -4.88 7.00 7.80
N ALA A 16 -5.52 5.83 7.81
CA ALA A 16 -6.01 5.21 6.60
C ALA A 16 -7.16 6.05 6.03
N SER A 17 -7.16 6.26 4.72
CA SER A 17 -8.23 6.98 4.05
C SER A 17 -9.03 6.08 3.13
N GLU A 18 -9.38 4.86 3.59
CA GLU A 18 -10.23 3.88 2.89
C GLU A 18 -10.15 3.97 1.35
N GLU A 19 -11.16 4.52 0.69
CA GLU A 19 -11.26 4.66 -0.79
C GLU A 19 -10.16 5.51 -1.46
N LYS A 20 -9.48 6.35 -0.70
CA LYS A 20 -8.37 7.19 -1.17
C LYS A 20 -7.00 6.55 -0.91
N GLY A 21 -6.96 5.40 -0.24
CA GLY A 21 -5.73 4.69 0.08
C GLY A 21 -4.94 5.36 1.21
N ILE A 22 -3.61 5.40 1.07
CA ILE A 22 -2.72 6.08 2.00
C ILE A 22 -2.85 7.62 1.88
N PRO A 23 -2.55 8.39 2.93
CA PRO A 23 -2.55 9.85 2.84
C PRO A 23 -1.65 10.38 1.73
N GLU A 24 -2.08 11.46 1.05
CA GLU A 24 -1.41 12.05 -0.12
C GLU A 24 0.09 12.34 0.11
N ARG A 25 0.48 12.68 1.35
CA ARG A 25 1.89 12.92 1.69
C ARG A 25 2.78 11.69 1.50
N TYR A 26 2.26 10.49 1.79
CA TYR A 26 2.98 9.23 1.59
C TYR A 26 2.99 8.86 0.11
N GLU A 27 1.89 9.09 -0.61
CA GLU A 27 1.84 8.89 -2.06
C GLU A 27 2.89 9.76 -2.77
N LYS A 28 3.03 11.02 -2.37
CA LYS A 28 4.08 11.92 -2.86
C LYS A 28 5.50 11.43 -2.52
N ALA A 29 5.70 10.84 -1.34
CA ALA A 29 6.98 10.27 -0.95
C ALA A 29 7.33 9.05 -1.81
N LEU A 30 6.38 8.12 -2.01
CA LEU A 30 6.54 6.96 -2.88
C LEU A 30 6.90 7.38 -4.31
N LYS A 31 6.19 8.38 -4.86
CA LYS A 31 6.47 8.91 -6.20
C LYS A 31 7.88 9.50 -6.33
N LYS A 32 8.37 10.20 -5.30
CA LYS A 32 9.75 10.73 -5.29
C LYS A 32 10.79 9.62 -5.27
N GLU A 33 10.49 8.51 -4.62
CA GLU A 33 11.33 7.31 -4.58
C GLU A 33 11.18 6.42 -5.83
N GLY A 34 10.42 6.85 -6.85
CA GLY A 34 10.28 6.14 -8.12
C GLY A 34 9.20 5.05 -8.13
N TRP A 35 8.30 5.02 -7.15
CA TRP A 35 7.13 4.16 -7.19
C TRP A 35 6.00 4.82 -7.97
N GLU A 36 5.41 4.08 -8.89
CA GLU A 36 4.28 4.52 -9.72
C GLU A 36 3.03 3.69 -9.41
N ILE A 37 1.85 4.30 -9.50
CA ILE A 37 0.59 3.59 -9.31
C ILE A 37 0.24 2.89 -10.62
N GLU A 38 0.14 1.55 -10.59
CA GLU A 38 -0.29 0.74 -11.74
C GLU A 38 -1.83 0.66 -11.80
N TRP A 39 -2.48 0.44 -10.66
CA TRP A 39 -3.94 0.48 -10.53
C TRP A 39 -4.40 0.80 -9.10
N ARG A 40 -5.65 1.25 -8.97
CA ARG A 40 -6.34 1.45 -7.69
C ARG A 40 -7.78 0.96 -7.79
N GLU A 41 -8.21 0.16 -6.81
CA GLU A 41 -9.57 -0.35 -6.69
C GLU A 41 -9.96 -0.38 -5.20
N GLY A 42 -10.96 0.43 -4.81
CA GLY A 42 -11.37 0.54 -3.41
C GLY A 42 -10.20 0.94 -2.49
N SER A 43 -9.97 0.14 -1.46
CA SER A 43 -8.85 0.31 -0.51
C SER A 43 -7.51 -0.21 -1.02
N ALA A 44 -7.47 -0.89 -2.17
CA ALA A 44 -6.28 -1.50 -2.73
C ALA A 44 -5.62 -0.58 -3.77
N THR A 45 -4.32 -0.38 -3.65
CA THR A 45 -3.48 0.34 -4.62
C THR A 45 -2.25 -0.49 -4.94
N MET A 46 -2.02 -0.78 -6.22
CA MET A 46 -0.80 -1.43 -6.70
C MET A 46 0.24 -0.40 -7.08
N TYR A 47 1.42 -0.54 -6.49
CA TYR A 47 2.61 0.24 -6.82
C TYR A 47 3.61 -0.63 -7.59
N ASN A 48 4.24 -0.03 -8.59
CA ASN A 48 5.33 -0.62 -9.35
C ASN A 48 6.59 0.22 -9.20
N LYS A 49 7.73 -0.44 -9.02
CA LYS A 49 9.05 0.17 -9.17
C LYS A 49 10.00 -0.85 -9.80
N ASP A 50 10.52 -0.52 -10.98
CA ASP A 50 11.51 -1.34 -11.69
C ASP A 50 11.10 -2.83 -11.84
N GLY A 51 9.81 -3.09 -12.05
CA GLY A 51 9.26 -4.45 -12.17
C GLY A 51 8.89 -5.11 -10.83
N THR A 52 9.25 -4.51 -9.70
CA THR A 52 8.76 -4.94 -8.37
C THR A 52 7.36 -4.41 -8.15
N LYS A 53 6.41 -5.29 -7.83
CA LYS A 53 5.02 -4.94 -7.59
C LYS A 53 4.64 -5.14 -6.12
N VAL A 54 3.93 -4.15 -5.57
CA VAL A 54 3.46 -4.16 -4.18
C VAL A 54 2.01 -3.69 -4.14
N VAL A 55 1.14 -4.47 -3.50
CA VAL A 55 -0.23 -4.08 -3.22
C VAL A 55 -0.32 -3.53 -1.81
N LEU A 56 -0.70 -2.26 -1.71
CA LEU A 56 -1.10 -1.62 -0.47
C LEU A 56 -2.61 -1.75 -0.29
N ILE A 57 -3.06 -2.33 0.82
CA ILE A 57 -4.46 -2.33 1.23
C ILE A 57 -4.60 -1.38 2.42
N CYS A 58 -5.31 -0.27 2.23
CA CYS A 58 -5.50 0.76 3.25
C CYS A 58 -6.98 0.88 3.60
N SER A 59 -7.39 0.28 4.72
CA SER A 59 -8.77 0.30 5.23
C SER A 59 -8.81 0.92 6.63
N THR A 60 -9.99 1.07 7.24
CA THR A 60 -10.14 1.69 8.57
C THR A 60 -9.15 1.10 9.58
N ASP A 61 -8.29 1.95 10.14
CA ASP A 61 -7.24 1.62 11.11
C ASP A 61 -6.24 0.51 10.68
N TYR A 62 -6.11 0.25 9.38
CA TYR A 62 -5.34 -0.88 8.85
C TYR A 62 -4.58 -0.53 7.57
N LEU A 63 -3.33 -0.97 7.53
CA LEU A 63 -2.50 -0.95 6.32
C LEU A 63 -1.83 -2.30 6.17
N SER A 64 -1.99 -2.96 5.02
CA SER A 64 -1.11 -4.07 4.63
C SER A 64 -0.33 -3.78 3.38
N ILE A 65 0.85 -4.37 3.34
CA ILE A 65 1.82 -4.32 2.25
C ILE A 65 2.03 -5.76 1.80
N ASN A 66 1.69 -6.05 0.54
CA ASN A 66 1.80 -7.39 -0.03
C ASN A 66 2.76 -7.31 -1.21
N LEU A 67 3.88 -8.02 -1.15
CA LEU A 67 4.75 -8.23 -2.30
C LEU A 67 4.05 -9.18 -3.27
N THR A 68 4.02 -8.79 -4.55
CA THR A 68 3.46 -9.62 -5.62
C THR A 68 4.55 -9.91 -6.64
N GLU A 69 4.74 -11.19 -6.96
CA GLU A 69 5.67 -11.67 -8.00
C GLU A 69 5.23 -11.26 -9.42
#